data_AF-A0A453LFJ8-F1
#
_entry.id   AF-A0A453LFJ8-F1
#
_cell.length_a   1.000
_cell.length_b   1.000
_cell.length_c   1.000
_cell.angle_alpha   90.00
_cell.angle_beta   90.00
_cell.angle_gamma   90.00
#
_symmetry.space_group_name_H-M   'P 1'
#
loop_
_entity.id
_entity.type
_entity.pdbx_description
1 polymer ?
#
loop_
_entity_poly.entity_id
_entity_poly.type
_entity_poly.pdbx_seq_one_letter_code
_entity_poly.pdbx_strand_id
1 'polypeptide(L)'
;QLVAAAAVSLGAKYEQSSSGRKLDAEVVEAFLGTTVHAVEEMEWELVMDLGCVMDGPTAYTFVDHFTRFFEREDEFLVRSLALRLVNLTLAFFGFVGRILPSAVAASALFLARQILGVQLRHDLEEVTGYKAKDLMGCICALVELLPRKKL
;
A
#
# COMPACT_ATOMS: atom_id res chain seq x y z
N GLN A 1 -7.71 8.89 17.13
CA GLN A 1 -7.05 9.94 16.33
C GLN A 1 -5.56 10.00 16.65
N LEU A 2 -5.14 10.06 17.93
CA LEU A 2 -3.72 10.07 18.33
C LEU A 2 -2.90 8.88 17.78
N VAL A 3 -3.38 7.64 17.96
CA VAL A 3 -2.75 6.42 17.40
C VAL A 3 -2.54 6.52 15.88
N ALA A 4 -3.53 7.05 15.15
CA ALA A 4 -3.42 7.21 13.71
C ALA A 4 -2.37 8.25 13.32
N ALA A 5 -2.29 9.37 14.05
CA ALA A 5 -1.27 10.39 13.84
C ALA A 5 0.15 9.86 14.12
N ALA A 6 0.32 9.11 15.22
CA ALA A 6 1.57 8.48 15.57
C ALA A 6 1.97 7.41 14.53
N ALA A 7 1.05 6.56 14.08
CA ALA A 7 1.32 5.58 13.02
C ALA A 7 1.76 6.23 11.70
N VAL A 8 1.12 7.33 11.29
CA VAL A 8 1.50 8.10 10.08
C VAL A 8 2.89 8.72 10.23
N SER A 9 3.16 9.35 11.37
CA SER A 9 4.45 9.99 11.65
C SER A 9 5.58 8.96 11.71
N LEU A 10 5.35 7.83 12.40
CA LEU A 10 6.29 6.72 12.47
C LEU A 10 6.56 6.11 11.10
N GLY A 11 5.52 5.86 10.29
CA GLY A 11 5.67 5.37 8.93
C GLY A 11 6.48 6.32 8.05
N ALA A 12 6.23 7.63 8.14
CA ALA A 12 6.99 8.64 7.41
C ALA A 12 8.47 8.66 7.82
N LYS A 13 8.77 8.57 9.13
CA LYS A 13 10.16 8.46 9.64
C LYS A 13 10.86 7.21 9.13
N TYR A 14 10.14 6.09 9.03
CA TYR A 14 10.68 4.81 8.58
C TYR A 14 10.97 4.79 7.07
N GLU A 15 9.99 5.17 6.24
CA GLU A 15 10.13 5.15 4.78
C GLU A 15 11.00 6.29 4.23
N GLN A 16 11.11 7.41 4.96
CA GLN A 16 11.81 8.62 4.53
C GLN A 16 12.81 9.07 5.59
N SER A 17 13.59 8.12 6.11
CA SER A 17 14.57 8.31 7.19
C SER A 17 15.60 9.42 6.94
N SER A 18 15.87 9.78 5.67
CA SER A 18 16.78 10.87 5.30
C SER A 18 16.15 12.28 5.32
N SER A 19 14.82 12.39 5.47
CA SER A 19 14.11 13.66 5.25
C SER A 19 14.12 14.62 6.45
N GLY A 20 14.47 14.16 7.66
CA GLY A 20 14.49 15.00 8.86
C GLY A 20 13.15 15.69 9.19
N ARG A 21 12.04 15.19 8.64
CA ARG A 21 10.71 15.79 8.79
C ARG A 21 10.28 15.75 10.26
N LYS A 22 10.10 16.93 10.84
CA LYS A 22 9.51 17.11 12.16
C LYS A 22 8.02 17.37 12.03
N LEU A 23 7.26 16.95 13.03
CA LEU A 23 5.86 17.31 13.16
C LEU A 23 5.75 18.82 13.37
N ASP A 24 4.79 19.43 12.66
CA ASP A 24 4.45 20.83 12.82
C ASP A 24 3.45 20.98 13.97
N ALA A 25 3.81 21.76 14.98
CA ALA A 25 2.99 21.92 16.18
C ALA A 25 1.65 22.60 15.88
N GLU A 26 1.62 23.58 14.97
CA GLU A 26 0.38 24.28 14.60
C GLU A 26 -0.57 23.33 13.86
N VAL A 27 -0.02 22.47 13.00
CA VAL A 27 -0.80 21.44 12.29
C VAL A 27 -1.33 20.38 13.26
N VAL A 28 -0.50 19.91 14.19
CA VAL A 28 -0.91 18.91 15.19
C VAL A 28 -2.01 19.47 16.10
N GLU A 29 -1.87 20.70 16.58
CA GLU A 29 -2.90 21.34 17.40
C GLU A 29 -4.20 21.55 16.62
N ALA A 30 -4.13 22.07 15.39
CA ALA A 30 -5.30 22.36 14.57
C ALA A 30 -6.09 21.11 14.15
N PHE A 31 -5.41 20.00 13.83
CA PHE A 31 -6.07 18.79 13.29
C PHE A 31 -6.35 17.70 14.32
N LEU A 32 -5.58 17.66 15.42
CA LEU A 32 -5.66 16.59 16.42
C LEU A 32 -6.04 17.11 17.81
N GLY A 33 -6.04 18.43 18.04
CA GLY A 33 -6.33 19.03 19.33
C GLY A 33 -5.36 18.59 20.43
N THR A 34 -4.12 18.29 20.07
CA THR A 34 -3.10 17.72 20.96
C THR A 34 -1.73 18.36 20.72
N THR A 35 -0.73 17.91 21.47
CA THR A 35 0.65 18.39 21.35
C THR A 35 1.52 17.41 20.57
N VAL A 36 2.61 17.92 19.99
CA VAL A 36 3.63 17.07 19.35
C VAL A 36 4.17 16.03 20.33
N HIS A 37 4.38 16.40 21.60
CA HIS A 37 4.86 15.50 22.65
C HIS A 37 3.96 14.28 22.82
N ALA A 38 2.64 14.49 22.86
CA ALA A 38 1.68 13.39 22.99
C ALA A 38 1.72 12.44 21.78
N VAL A 39 2.03 12.96 20.58
CA VAL A 39 2.21 12.13 19.37
C VAL A 39 3.51 11.32 19.48
N GLU A 40 4.60 11.93 19.93
CA GLU A 40 5.90 11.26 20.12
C GLU A 40 5.85 10.17 21.20
N GLU A 41 5.14 10.41 22.32
CA GLU A 41 4.89 9.38 23.33
C GLU A 41 4.12 8.19 22.75
N MET A 42 3.06 8.47 21.97
CA MET A 42 2.29 7.42 21.30
C MET A 42 3.10 6.68 20.23
N GLU A 43 4.00 7.36 19.51
CA GLU A 43 4.93 6.69 18.58
C GLU A 43 5.81 5.68 19.32
N TRP A 44 6.35 6.08 20.47
CA TRP A 44 7.19 5.20 21.29
C TRP A 44 6.42 3.96 21.75
N GLU A 45 5.23 4.14 22.30
CA GLU A 45 4.36 3.03 22.72
C GLU A 45 4.06 2.08 21.55
N LEU A 46 3.70 2.62 20.38
CA LEU A 46 3.41 1.82 19.19
C LEU A 46 4.62 1.01 18.71
N VAL A 47 5.82 1.59 18.69
CA VAL A 47 7.04 0.87 18.28
C VAL A 47 7.35 -0.25 19.26
N MET A 48 7.20 0.00 20.56
CA MET A 48 7.43 -1.01 21.59
C MET A 48 6.44 -2.16 21.47
N ASP A 49 5.16 -1.87 21.23
CA ASP A 49 4.12 -2.89 21.03
C ASP A 49 4.35 -3.73 19.76
N LEU A 50 4.93 -3.14 18.72
CA LEU A 50 5.35 -3.84 17.49
C LEU A 50 6.68 -4.60 17.65
N GLY A 51 7.31 -4.57 18.84
CA GLY A 51 8.60 -5.21 19.09
C GLY A 51 9.75 -4.61 18.28
N CYS A 52 9.63 -3.32 17.91
CA CYS A 52 10.55 -2.62 17.01
C CYS A 52 10.63 -3.21 15.58
N VAL A 53 9.70 -4.09 15.19
CA VAL A 53 9.69 -4.73 13.86
C VAL A 53 8.83 -3.91 12.91
N MET A 54 9.48 -3.14 12.02
CA MET A 54 8.84 -2.27 11.02
C MET A 54 9.25 -2.62 9.58
N ASP A 55 10.02 -3.70 9.38
CA ASP A 55 10.70 -4.06 8.14
C ASP A 55 9.91 -4.99 7.21
N GLY A 56 8.64 -5.26 7.52
CA GLY A 56 7.78 -6.12 6.72
C GLY A 56 7.52 -5.54 5.32
N PRO A 57 7.62 -6.35 4.24
CA PRO A 57 7.32 -5.88 2.90
C PRO A 57 5.82 -5.55 2.76
N THR A 58 5.54 -4.37 2.21
CA THR A 58 4.16 -3.96 1.92
C THR A 58 3.75 -4.40 0.52
N ALA A 59 2.46 -4.28 0.19
CA ALA A 59 1.99 -4.53 -1.17
C ALA A 59 2.68 -3.60 -2.19
N TYR A 60 3.07 -2.38 -1.80
CA TYR A 60 3.86 -1.48 -2.64
C TYR A 60 5.22 -2.06 -2.99
N THR A 61 5.94 -2.56 -1.99
CA THR A 61 7.25 -3.20 -2.19
C THR A 61 7.15 -4.35 -3.19
N PHE A 62 6.08 -5.15 -3.12
CA PHE A 62 5.85 -6.22 -4.08
C PHE A 62 5.46 -5.73 -5.47
N VAL A 63 4.62 -4.69 -5.61
CA VAL A 63 4.33 -4.11 -6.94
C VAL A 63 5.62 -3.59 -7.59
N ASP A 64 6.45 -2.87 -6.84
CA ASP A 64 7.74 -2.39 -7.33
C ASP A 64 8.66 -3.55 -7.72
N HIS A 65 8.70 -4.61 -6.92
CA HIS A 65 9.48 -5.80 -7.21
C HIS A 65 9.00 -6.51 -8.49
N PHE A 66 7.70 -6.76 -8.63
CA PHE A 66 7.14 -7.44 -9.80
C PHE A 66 7.29 -6.62 -11.09
N THR A 67 7.30 -5.30 -10.98
CA THR A 67 7.37 -4.40 -12.14
C THR A 67 8.77 -3.84 -12.40
N ARG A 68 9.80 -4.35 -11.71
CA ARG A 68 11.19 -3.86 -11.85
C ARG A 68 11.78 -4.02 -13.25
N PHE A 69 11.20 -4.89 -14.07
CA PHE A 69 11.62 -5.18 -15.44
C PHE A 69 10.79 -4.45 -16.50
N PHE A 70 9.83 -3.61 -16.09
CA PHE A 70 9.01 -2.87 -17.04
C PHE A 70 9.85 -1.76 -17.69
N GLU A 71 9.82 -1.72 -19.01
CA GLU A 71 10.63 -0.78 -19.82
C GLU A 71 9.77 0.08 -20.74
N ARG A 72 8.49 -0.26 -20.91
CA ARG A 72 7.58 0.39 -21.86
C ARG A 72 6.56 1.27 -21.15
N GLU A 73 6.14 2.34 -21.82
CA GLU A 73 5.12 3.27 -21.31
C GLU A 73 3.81 2.58 -20.92
N ASP A 74 3.33 1.63 -21.74
CA ASP A 74 2.12 0.86 -21.47
C ASP A 74 2.26 -0.05 -20.23
N GLU A 75 3.44 -0.62 -20.01
CA GLU A 75 3.74 -1.40 -18.80
C GLU A 75 3.80 -0.49 -17.55
N PHE A 76 4.36 0.72 -17.67
CA PHE A 76 4.35 1.71 -16.58
C PHE A 76 2.92 2.17 -16.23
N LEU A 77 2.01 2.28 -17.20
CA LEU A 77 0.59 2.53 -16.92
C LEU A 77 -0.04 1.39 -16.11
N VAL A 78 0.31 0.13 -16.42
CA VAL A 78 -0.12 -1.04 -15.64
C VAL A 78 0.39 -0.97 -14.21
N ARG A 79 1.69 -0.66 -14.00
CA ARG A 79 2.26 -0.46 -12.65
C ARG A 79 1.54 0.66 -11.90
N SER A 80 1.34 1.81 -12.53
CA SER A 80 0.69 2.98 -11.93
C SER A 80 -0.75 2.65 -11.48
N LEU A 81 -1.51 1.95 -12.34
CA LEU A 81 -2.85 1.50 -11.98
C LEU A 81 -2.83 0.45 -10.86
N ALA A 82 -1.88 -0.49 -10.87
CA ALA A 82 -1.74 -1.48 -9.81
C ALA A 82 -1.47 -0.81 -8.44
N LEU A 83 -0.57 0.19 -8.38
CA LEU A 83 -0.31 0.97 -7.17
C LEU A 83 -1.57 1.72 -6.70
N ARG A 84 -2.38 2.25 -7.62
CA ARG A 84 -3.67 2.88 -7.28
C ARG A 84 -4.68 1.87 -6.75
N LEU A 85 -4.73 0.66 -7.29
CA LEU A 85 -5.59 -0.41 -6.78
C LEU A 85 -5.16 -0.85 -5.37
N VAL A 86 -3.86 -0.97 -5.12
CA VAL A 86 -3.32 -1.23 -3.77
C VAL A 86 -3.75 -0.13 -2.78
N ASN A 87 -3.71 1.15 -3.18
CA ASN A 87 -4.21 2.24 -2.33
C ASN A 87 -5.66 2.03 -1.87
N LEU A 88 -6.54 1.53 -2.74
CA LEU A 88 -7.95 1.28 -2.39
C LEU A 88 -8.09 0.23 -1.28
N THR A 89 -7.17 -0.73 -1.22
CA THR A 89 -7.19 -1.79 -0.20
C THR A 89 -6.83 -1.29 1.20
N LEU A 90 -6.05 -0.20 1.31
CA LEU A 90 -5.62 0.35 2.60
C LEU A 90 -6.80 0.83 3.46
N ALA A 91 -7.85 1.33 2.82
CA ALA A 91 -9.07 1.77 3.51
C ALA A 91 -9.99 0.61 3.92
N PHE A 92 -9.72 -0.62 3.43
CA PHE A 92 -10.58 -1.78 3.66
C PHE A 92 -9.88 -2.82 4.54
N PHE A 93 -10.27 -2.87 5.82
CA PHE A 93 -9.76 -3.81 6.82
C PHE A 93 -9.84 -5.29 6.40
N GLY A 94 -10.67 -5.65 5.41
CA GLY A 94 -10.72 -7.02 4.90
C GLY A 94 -9.44 -7.48 4.20
N PHE A 95 -8.58 -6.56 3.73
CA PHE A 95 -7.27 -6.90 3.17
C PHE A 95 -6.16 -6.90 4.24
N VAL A 96 -6.25 -6.00 5.22
CA VAL A 96 -5.24 -5.82 6.27
C VAL A 96 -5.23 -7.04 7.21
N GLY A 97 -4.09 -7.74 7.28
CA GLY A 97 -3.88 -8.89 8.18
C GLY A 97 -4.58 -10.20 7.77
N ARG A 98 -5.35 -10.21 6.69
CA ARG A 98 -6.05 -11.42 6.18
C ARG A 98 -5.50 -11.96 4.87
N ILE A 99 -4.93 -11.08 4.05
CA ILE A 99 -4.38 -11.42 2.74
C ILE A 99 -2.91 -11.02 2.73
N LEU A 100 -2.06 -11.88 2.17
CA LEU A 100 -0.63 -11.60 2.06
C LEU A 100 -0.38 -10.35 1.19
N PRO A 101 0.52 -9.43 1.59
CA PRO A 101 0.83 -8.25 0.79
C PRO A 101 1.25 -8.56 -0.65
N SER A 102 1.98 -9.65 -0.87
CA SER A 102 2.36 -10.13 -2.20
C SER A 102 1.17 -10.58 -3.04
N ALA A 103 0.18 -11.24 -2.44
CA ALA A 103 -1.04 -11.64 -3.12
C ALA A 103 -1.90 -10.41 -3.48
N VAL A 104 -2.01 -9.42 -2.60
CA VAL A 104 -2.68 -8.14 -2.91
C VAL A 104 -2.01 -7.43 -4.08
N ALA A 105 -0.69 -7.32 -4.06
CA ALA A 105 0.10 -6.72 -5.14
C ALA A 105 -0.09 -7.44 -6.48
N ALA A 106 0.00 -8.78 -6.47
CA ALA A 106 -0.21 -9.60 -7.66
C ALA A 106 -1.64 -9.44 -8.19
N SER A 107 -2.67 -9.52 -7.34
CA SER A 107 -4.07 -9.33 -7.74
C SER A 107 -4.30 -7.97 -8.37
N ALA A 108 -3.75 -6.91 -7.78
CA ALA A 108 -3.81 -5.56 -8.34
C ALA A 108 -3.14 -5.48 -9.72
N LEU A 109 -2.00 -6.15 -9.91
CA LEU A 109 -1.28 -6.18 -11.18
C LEU A 109 -2.04 -6.95 -12.27
N PHE A 110 -2.62 -8.11 -11.93
CA PHE A 110 -3.49 -8.87 -12.83
C PHE A 110 -4.72 -8.06 -13.25
N LEU A 111 -5.39 -7.41 -12.30
CA LEU A 111 -6.55 -6.57 -12.57
C LEU A 111 -6.19 -5.33 -13.40
N ALA A 112 -5.09 -4.65 -13.08
CA ALA A 112 -4.62 -3.49 -13.83
C ALA A 112 -4.32 -3.83 -15.29
N ARG A 113 -3.62 -4.95 -15.53
CA ARG A 113 -3.36 -5.46 -16.88
C ARG A 113 -4.66 -5.72 -17.63
N GLN A 114 -5.64 -6.32 -16.96
CA GLN A 114 -6.95 -6.62 -17.57
C GLN A 114 -7.73 -5.34 -17.91
N ILE A 115 -7.75 -4.35 -17.02
CA ILE A 115 -8.44 -3.07 -17.25
C ILE A 115 -7.85 -2.30 -18.43
N LEU A 116 -6.51 -2.28 -18.54
CA LEU A 116 -5.81 -1.53 -19.58
C LEU A 116 -5.68 -2.32 -20.90
N GLY A 117 -5.89 -3.64 -20.89
CA GLY A 117 -5.77 -4.49 -22.07
C GLY A 117 -4.35 -4.60 -22.62
N VAL A 118 -3.34 -4.35 -21.78
CA VAL A 118 -1.92 -4.33 -22.18
C VAL A 118 -1.36 -5.75 -22.18
N GLN A 119 -0.61 -6.09 -23.24
CA GLN A 119 0.18 -7.30 -23.30
C GLN A 119 1.55 -7.02 -22.70
N LEU A 120 1.83 -7.61 -21.54
CA LEU A 120 3.12 -7.48 -20.86
C LEU A 120 4.15 -8.39 -21.52
N ARG A 121 5.42 -7.97 -21.54
CA ARG A 121 6.51 -8.81 -22.07
C ARG A 121 6.75 -10.07 -21.24
N HIS A 122 6.60 -9.97 -19.93
CA HIS A 122 6.82 -11.05 -18.98
C HIS A 122 5.49 -11.65 -18.54
N ASP A 123 5.48 -12.97 -18.33
CA ASP A 123 4.31 -13.64 -17.75
C ASP A 123 4.17 -13.23 -16.28
N LEU A 124 2.98 -12.74 -15.92
CA LEU A 124 2.68 -12.37 -14.55
C LEU A 124 2.74 -13.56 -13.60
N GLU A 125 2.42 -14.77 -14.06
CA GLU A 125 2.52 -15.97 -13.22
C GLU A 125 3.99 -16.26 -12.86
N GLU A 126 4.91 -16.11 -13.82
CA GLU A 126 6.35 -16.28 -13.60
C GLU A 126 6.92 -15.19 -12.68
N VAL A 127 6.53 -13.94 -12.90
CA VAL A 127 7.04 -12.78 -12.15
C VAL A 127 6.50 -12.73 -10.72
N THR A 128 5.22 -13.07 -10.52
CA THR A 128 4.57 -12.96 -9.21
C THR A 128 4.61 -14.26 -8.42
N GLY A 129 4.81 -15.41 -9.09
CA GLY A 129 4.66 -16.74 -8.51
C GLY A 129 3.21 -17.17 -8.26
N TYR A 130 2.22 -16.36 -8.67
CA TYR A 130 0.81 -16.64 -8.45
C TYR A 130 0.06 -16.88 -9.76
N LYS A 131 -0.80 -17.90 -9.77
CA LYS A 131 -1.76 -18.10 -10.85
C LYS A 131 -2.96 -17.18 -10.64
N ALA A 132 -3.49 -16.61 -11.73
CA ALA A 132 -4.66 -15.73 -11.66
C ALA A 132 -5.86 -16.38 -10.95
N LYS A 133 -6.05 -17.70 -11.13
CA LYS A 133 -7.13 -18.46 -10.47
C LYS A 133 -7.02 -18.50 -8.95
N ASP A 134 -5.80 -18.54 -8.42
CA ASP A 134 -5.54 -18.63 -6.98
C ASP A 134 -5.77 -17.27 -6.30
N LEU A 135 -5.70 -16.20 -7.10
CA LEU A 135 -5.92 -14.82 -6.68
C LEU A 135 -7.35 -14.33 -6.89
N MET A 136 -8.25 -15.16 -7.43
CA MET A 136 -9.56 -14.71 -7.90
C MET A 136 -10.41 -14.05 -6.80
N GLY A 137 -10.39 -14.59 -5.58
CA GLY A 137 -11.12 -13.99 -4.46
C GLY A 137 -10.65 -12.57 -4.13
N CYS A 138 -9.34 -12.34 -4.16
CA CYS A 138 -8.72 -11.03 -3.95
C CYS A 138 -9.01 -10.07 -5.11
N ILE A 139 -8.96 -10.56 -6.36
CA ILE A 139 -9.33 -9.78 -7.55
C ILE A 139 -10.80 -9.36 -7.50
N CYS A 140 -11.72 -10.26 -7.15
CA CYS A 140 -13.14 -9.94 -6.99
C CYS A 140 -13.35 -8.86 -5.93
N ALA A 141 -12.72 -9.00 -4.76
CA ALA A 141 -12.79 -7.99 -3.71
C ALA A 141 -12.24 -6.62 -4.16
N LEU A 142 -11.14 -6.60 -4.93
CA LEU A 142 -10.61 -5.35 -5.53
C LEU A 142 -11.60 -4.71 -6.51
N VAL A 143 -12.28 -5.52 -7.33
CA VAL A 143 -13.31 -5.03 -8.26
C VAL A 143 -14.48 -4.40 -7.53
N GLU A 144 -14.88 -4.93 -6.37
CA GLU A 144 -15.94 -4.35 -5.53
C GLU A 144 -15.57 -2.98 -4.96
N LEU A 145 -14.27 -2.72 -4.75
CA LEU A 145 -13.75 -1.43 -4.30
C LEU A 145 -13.66 -0.38 -5.41
N LEU A 146 -13.79 -0.77 -6.68
CA LEU A 146 -13.75 0.18 -7.78
C LEU A 146 -14.95 1.14 -7.70
N PRO A 147 -14.77 2.44 -7.97
CA PRO A 147 -15.87 3.39 -8.03
C PRO A 147 -16.88 2.90 -9.07
N ARG A 148 -18.10 2.57 -8.64
CA ARG A 148 -19.18 2.26 -9.59
C ARG A 148 -19.42 3.51 -10.42
N LYS A 149 -19.29 3.41 -11.75
CA LYS A 149 -19.82 4.45 -12.64
C LYS A 149 -21.30 4.61 -12.31
N LYS A 150 -21.67 5.75 -11.71
CA LYS A 150 -23.05 6.23 -11.80
C LYS A 150 -23.23 6.61 -13.27
N LEU A 151 -23.82 5.69 -14.04
CA LEU A 151 -24.38 5.98 -15.36
C LEU A 151 -25.58 6.91 -15.18
#